data_AF-A0A8I2G460-F1
#
_entry.id   AF-A0A8I2G460-F1
#
_cell.length_a   1.000
_cell.length_b   1.000
_cell.length_c   1.000
_cell.angle_alpha   90.00
_cell.angle_beta   90.00
_cell.angle_gamma   90.00
#
_symmetry.space_group_name_H-M   'P 1'
#
loop_
_entity.id
_entity.type
_entity.pdbx_description
1 polymer ?
#
loop_
_entity_poly.entity_id
_entity_poly.type
_entity_poly.pdbx_seq_one_letter_code
_entity_poly.pdbx_strand_id
1 'polypeptide(L)'
;DEELKAVGLDSIFLENSNFVKARGYLDDTEYFDAVFFGYTPSEATTMDPQMRFLHECAWEALEDAGCDPETYEGLIGVYFGASDNLQWRSLASRTARMAAGTIGSKFVGSLLSNKDLLCSRLSYQLNLTGPSAAVYSACSTSLLAIHKACRELLGGECDMALAGGV
;
A
#
# COMPACT_ATOMS: atom_id res chain seq x y z
N ASP A 1 27.48 -1.22 -10.70
CA ASP A 1 27.16 -0.70 -12.04
C ASP A 1 26.29 -1.63 -12.87
N GLU A 2 26.62 -2.92 -13.02
CA GLU A 2 25.79 -3.86 -13.79
C GLU A 2 24.37 -4.02 -13.22
N GLU A 3 24.25 -4.15 -11.90
CA GLU A 3 22.96 -4.20 -11.20
C GLU A 3 22.11 -2.93 -11.45
N LEU A 4 22.74 -1.75 -11.36
CA LEU A 4 22.07 -0.47 -11.63
C LEU A 4 21.62 -0.35 -13.09
N LYS A 5 22.37 -0.90 -14.04
CA LYS A 5 21.95 -0.99 -15.45
C LYS A 5 20.78 -1.96 -15.62
N ALA A 6 20.78 -3.09 -14.91
CA ALA A 6 19.72 -4.08 -14.96
C ALA A 6 18.37 -3.51 -14.47
N VAL A 7 18.38 -2.63 -13.47
CA VAL A 7 17.18 -1.91 -12.99
C VAL A 7 16.85 -0.66 -13.83
N GLY A 8 17.55 -0.44 -14.95
CA GLY A 8 17.23 0.61 -15.93
C GLY A 8 17.80 2.00 -15.64
N LEU A 9 18.83 2.12 -14.79
CA LEU A 9 19.47 3.40 -14.55
C LEU A 9 20.26 3.86 -15.79
N ASP A 10 20.02 5.10 -16.24
CA ASP A 10 20.71 5.68 -17.39
C ASP A 10 22.23 5.82 -17.13
N SER A 11 23.03 5.52 -18.15
CA SER A 11 24.47 5.79 -18.23
C SER A 11 24.89 7.17 -17.72
N ILE A 12 24.07 8.21 -17.95
CA ILE A 12 24.35 9.59 -17.50
C ILE A 12 24.51 9.66 -15.97
N PHE A 13 23.73 8.88 -15.21
CA PHE A 13 23.87 8.83 -13.74
C PHE A 13 25.07 7.98 -13.31
N LEU A 14 25.39 6.92 -14.05
CA LEU A 14 26.51 6.03 -13.73
C LEU A 14 27.88 6.69 -13.92
N GLU A 15 27.99 7.59 -14.89
CA GLU A 15 29.20 8.34 -15.23
C GLU A 15 29.38 9.59 -14.35
N ASN A 16 28.33 10.02 -13.63
CA ASN A 16 28.39 11.21 -12.80
C ASN A 16 29.08 10.93 -11.46
N SER A 17 30.26 11.53 -11.26
CA SER A 17 31.04 11.42 -10.02
C SER A 17 30.34 11.89 -8.74
N ASN A 18 29.30 12.72 -8.85
CA ASN A 18 28.51 13.20 -7.70
C ASN A 18 27.28 12.33 -7.40
N PHE A 19 26.99 11.31 -8.22
CA PHE A 19 25.85 10.44 -8.00
C PHE A 19 26.18 9.36 -6.97
N VAL A 20 25.43 9.33 -5.87
CA VAL A 20 25.58 8.30 -4.84
C VAL A 20 24.80 7.05 -5.26
N LYS A 21 25.54 5.98 -5.58
CA LYS A 21 25.04 4.68 -6.02
C LYS A 21 24.54 3.81 -4.85
N ALA A 22 23.73 4.37 -3.95
CA ALA A 22 23.22 3.67 -2.78
C ALA A 22 21.74 4.01 -2.50
N ARG A 23 20.95 3.00 -2.16
CA ARG A 23 19.56 3.14 -1.65
C ARG A 23 19.19 1.95 -0.79
N GLY A 24 18.27 2.15 0.15
CA GLY A 24 17.53 1.04 0.77
C GLY A 24 16.46 0.54 -0.21
N TYR A 25 16.27 -0.77 -0.28
CA TYR A 25 15.20 -1.39 -1.06
C TYR A 25 14.75 -2.66 -0.35
N LEU A 26 13.55 -3.12 -0.70
CA LEU A 26 13.03 -4.42 -0.27
C LEU A 26 13.22 -5.41 -1.41
N ASP A 27 13.59 -6.64 -1.08
CA ASP A 27 13.57 -7.76 -2.01
C ASP A 27 12.11 -8.21 -2.25
N ASP A 28 11.90 -9.04 -3.28
CA ASP A 28 10.66 -9.81 -3.43
C ASP A 28 9.36 -8.99 -3.58
N THR A 29 9.46 -7.71 -3.97
CA THR A 29 8.31 -6.79 -4.14
C THR A 29 7.30 -7.17 -5.23
N GLU A 30 7.63 -8.15 -6.06
CA GLU A 30 6.76 -8.74 -7.07
C GLU A 30 5.77 -9.76 -6.50
N TYR A 31 6.08 -10.39 -5.36
CA TYR A 31 5.24 -11.44 -4.77
C TYR A 31 4.08 -10.84 -3.97
N PHE A 32 2.94 -11.55 -3.99
CA PHE A 32 1.73 -11.22 -3.24
C PHE A 32 0.74 -12.39 -3.31
N ASP A 33 0.18 -12.82 -2.18
CA ASP A 33 -0.88 -13.84 -2.17
C ASP A 33 -2.24 -13.23 -2.53
N ALA A 34 -2.44 -13.01 -3.83
CA ALA A 34 -3.66 -12.39 -4.34
C ALA A 34 -4.93 -13.15 -3.97
N VAL A 35 -4.90 -14.48 -4.00
CA VAL A 35 -6.09 -15.31 -3.76
C VAL A 35 -6.49 -15.25 -2.29
N PHE A 36 -5.52 -15.26 -1.38
CA PHE A 36 -5.77 -15.08 0.05
C PHE A 36 -6.54 -13.78 0.33
N PHE A 37 -6.09 -12.67 -0.28
CA PHE A 37 -6.76 -11.37 -0.17
C PHE A 37 -7.88 -11.15 -1.21
N GLY A 38 -8.43 -12.20 -1.83
CA GLY A 38 -9.61 -12.08 -2.70
C GLY A 38 -9.41 -11.27 -3.99
N TYR A 39 -8.18 -11.03 -4.42
CA TYR A 39 -7.86 -10.36 -5.69
C TYR A 39 -7.62 -11.35 -6.83
N THR A 40 -8.01 -10.97 -8.04
CA THR A 40 -7.62 -11.72 -9.24
C THR A 40 -6.15 -11.47 -9.60
N PRO A 41 -5.49 -12.37 -10.36
CA PRO A 41 -4.11 -12.14 -10.82
C PRO A 41 -3.93 -10.84 -11.62
N SER A 42 -4.96 -10.44 -12.38
CA SER A 42 -4.95 -9.19 -13.15
C SER A 42 -5.01 -7.95 -12.25
N GLU A 43 -5.78 -8.01 -11.16
CA GLU A 43 -5.86 -6.93 -10.18
C GLU A 43 -4.55 -6.81 -9.42
N ALA A 44 -4.02 -7.93 -8.91
CA ALA A 44 -2.75 -7.98 -8.19
C ALA A 44 -1.57 -7.42 -9.01
N THR A 45 -1.53 -7.70 -10.33
CA THR A 45 -0.51 -7.14 -11.23
C THR A 45 -0.62 -5.61 -11.36
N THR A 46 -1.80 -5.05 -11.15
CA THR A 46 -2.06 -3.60 -11.26
C THR A 46 -1.88 -2.88 -9.91
N MET A 47 -2.01 -3.60 -8.81
CA MET A 47 -1.87 -3.05 -7.46
C MET A 47 -0.48 -2.47 -7.23
N ASP A 48 -0.43 -1.29 -6.60
CA ASP A 48 0.84 -0.73 -6.11
C ASP A 48 1.50 -1.75 -5.15
N PRO A 49 2.79 -2.10 -5.31
CA PRO A 49 3.53 -2.90 -4.34
C PRO A 49 3.34 -2.43 -2.90
N GLN A 50 3.28 -1.12 -2.66
CA GLN A 50 3.04 -0.56 -1.32
C GLN A 50 1.68 -1.00 -0.75
N MET A 51 0.64 -1.08 -1.58
CA MET A 51 -0.68 -1.56 -1.17
C MET A 51 -0.67 -3.06 -0.89
N ARG A 52 0.13 -3.85 -1.63
CA ARG A 52 0.28 -5.30 -1.44
C ARG A 52 0.95 -5.61 -0.10
N PHE A 53 2.12 -4.98 0.16
CA PHE A 53 2.79 -5.07 1.46
C PHE A 53 1.89 -4.63 2.62
N LEU A 54 1.10 -3.57 2.43
CA LEU A 54 0.17 -3.14 3.47
C LEU A 54 -0.84 -4.23 3.85
N HIS A 55 -1.37 -4.99 2.89
CA HIS A 55 -2.32 -6.06 3.18
C HIS A 55 -1.65 -7.19 3.99
N GLU A 56 -0.45 -7.59 3.57
CA GLU A 56 0.34 -8.62 4.25
C GLU A 56 0.72 -8.19 5.67
N CYS A 57 1.33 -7.01 5.83
CA CYS A 57 1.73 -6.52 7.15
C CYS A 57 0.55 -6.23 8.08
N ALA A 58 -0.58 -5.76 7.55
CA ALA A 58 -1.78 -5.57 8.37
C ALA A 58 -2.35 -6.89 8.86
N TRP A 59 -2.36 -7.92 8.00
CA TRP A 59 -2.78 -9.26 8.39
C TRP A 59 -1.86 -9.85 9.45
N GLU A 60 -0.54 -9.83 9.21
CA GLU A 60 0.47 -10.30 10.16
C GLU A 60 0.37 -9.57 11.52
N ALA A 61 0.10 -8.26 11.51
CA ALA A 61 -0.07 -7.50 12.75
C ALA A 61 -1.34 -7.89 13.53
N LEU A 62 -2.43 -8.24 12.83
CA LEU A 62 -3.64 -8.78 13.48
C LEU A 62 -3.37 -10.18 14.05
N GLU A 63 -2.68 -11.04 13.32
CA GLU A 63 -2.28 -12.37 13.79
C GLU A 63 -1.36 -12.30 15.01
N ASP A 64 -0.35 -11.41 15.00
CA ASP A 64 0.56 -11.20 16.13
C ASP A 64 -0.20 -10.71 17.38
N ALA A 65 -1.22 -9.87 17.18
CA ALA A 65 -2.11 -9.44 18.26
C ALA A 65 -3.09 -10.53 18.74
N GLY A 66 -3.16 -11.68 18.05
CA GLY A 66 -4.14 -12.73 18.30
C GLY A 66 -5.59 -12.29 18.00
N CYS A 67 -5.75 -11.34 17.08
CA CYS A 67 -7.03 -10.78 16.67
C CYS A 67 -7.47 -11.38 15.34
N ASP A 68 -8.59 -12.09 15.36
CA ASP A 68 -9.29 -12.48 14.13
C ASP A 68 -10.33 -11.40 13.78
N PRO A 69 -10.15 -10.66 12.68
CA PRO A 69 -11.05 -9.56 12.32
C PRO A 69 -12.47 -10.03 11.96
N GLU A 70 -12.67 -11.31 11.59
CA GLU A 70 -14.02 -11.83 11.29
C GLU A 70 -14.86 -12.08 12.56
N THR A 71 -14.20 -12.36 13.69
CA THR A 71 -14.86 -12.69 14.96
C THR A 71 -14.77 -11.59 16.01
N TYR A 72 -13.93 -10.58 15.79
CA TYR A 72 -13.82 -9.43 16.67
C TYR A 72 -15.11 -8.57 16.68
N GLU A 73 -15.71 -8.39 17.85
CA GLU A 73 -16.99 -7.66 17.99
C GLU A 73 -16.82 -6.13 18.03
N GLY A 74 -15.60 -5.63 18.19
CA GLY A 74 -15.30 -4.20 18.27
C GLY A 74 -15.01 -3.56 16.91
N LEU A 75 -14.84 -2.24 16.91
CA LEU A 75 -14.46 -1.47 15.75
C LEU A 75 -12.93 -1.41 15.61
N ILE A 76 -12.42 -1.84 14.46
CA ILE A 76 -11.00 -1.73 14.11
C ILE A 76 -10.81 -0.53 13.17
N GLY A 77 -10.14 0.51 13.64
CA GLY A 77 -9.74 1.67 12.83
C GLY A 77 -8.50 1.41 11.99
N VAL A 78 -8.34 2.14 10.88
CA VAL A 78 -7.24 1.96 9.91
C VAL A 78 -6.64 3.30 9.51
N TYR A 79 -5.38 3.52 9.85
CA TYR A 79 -4.68 4.79 9.62
C TYR A 79 -3.29 4.54 9.04
N PHE A 80 -3.09 4.84 7.77
CA PHE A 80 -1.81 4.62 7.11
C PHE A 80 -1.52 5.75 6.13
N GLY A 81 -0.28 5.83 5.69
CA GLY A 81 0.08 6.59 4.51
C GLY A 81 1.15 5.88 3.71
N ALA A 82 1.27 6.26 2.44
CA ALA A 82 2.27 5.72 1.53
C ALA A 82 2.96 6.82 0.73
N SER A 83 4.12 6.52 0.17
CA SER A 83 4.77 7.42 -0.79
C SER A 83 4.02 7.43 -2.12
N ASP A 84 4.10 8.53 -2.87
CA ASP A 84 3.52 8.61 -4.22
C ASP A 84 4.38 7.82 -5.22
N ASN A 85 3.80 6.79 -5.84
CA ASN A 85 4.46 5.93 -6.81
C ASN A 85 4.06 6.31 -8.23
N LEU A 86 4.53 7.47 -8.68
CA LEU A 86 4.19 8.05 -9.99
C LEU A 86 4.50 7.11 -11.16
N GLN A 87 5.61 6.38 -11.07
CA GLN A 87 6.02 5.43 -12.10
C GLN A 87 5.04 4.28 -12.20
N TRP A 88 4.67 3.66 -11.07
CA TRP A 88 3.71 2.57 -11.05
C TRP A 88 2.33 3.03 -11.49
N ARG A 89 1.86 4.18 -11.02
CA ARG A 89 0.57 4.74 -11.43
C ARG A 89 0.52 5.02 -12.94
N SER A 90 1.63 5.46 -13.54
CA SER A 90 1.74 5.61 -15.00
C SER A 90 1.69 4.25 -15.71
N LEU A 91 2.41 3.25 -15.20
CA LEU A 91 2.42 1.89 -15.72
C LEU A 91 1.03 1.27 -15.67
N ALA A 92 0.38 1.26 -14.51
CA ALA A 92 -0.99 0.77 -14.30
C ALA A 92 -1.98 1.43 -15.26
N SER A 93 -1.89 2.76 -15.43
CA SER A 93 -2.73 3.51 -16.38
C SER A 93 -2.49 3.10 -17.84
N ARG A 94 -1.24 2.83 -18.22
CA ARG A 94 -0.88 2.38 -19.58
C ARG A 94 -1.36 0.95 -19.82
N THR A 95 -1.15 0.04 -18.88
CA THR A 95 -1.60 -1.35 -18.95
C THR A 95 -3.11 -1.43 -19.12
N ALA A 96 -3.86 -0.69 -18.31
CA ALA A 96 -5.32 -0.60 -18.42
C ALA A 96 -5.79 0.01 -19.76
N ARG A 97 -4.98 0.88 -20.39
CA ARG A 97 -5.28 1.46 -21.71
C ARG A 97 -4.98 0.49 -22.85
N MET A 98 -3.92 -0.32 -22.74
CA MET A 98 -3.50 -1.27 -23.78
C MET A 98 -4.36 -2.52 -23.82
N ALA A 99 -4.95 -2.95 -22.69
CA ALA A 99 -5.75 -4.17 -22.59
C ALA A 99 -7.12 -4.15 -23.32
N ALA A 100 -7.36 -3.25 -24.28
CA ALA A 100 -8.68 -3.00 -24.88
C ALA A 100 -9.81 -2.81 -23.83
N GLY A 101 -9.43 -2.37 -22.63
CA GLY A 101 -10.24 -2.44 -21.44
C GLY A 101 -11.43 -1.48 -21.46
N THR A 102 -12.58 -1.98 -21.02
CA THR A 102 -13.79 -1.19 -20.74
C THR A 102 -13.49 -0.09 -19.71
N ILE A 103 -14.35 0.92 -19.61
CA ILE A 103 -14.25 1.99 -18.60
C ILE A 103 -14.05 1.40 -17.18
N GLY A 104 -14.69 0.26 -16.89
CA GLY A 104 -14.56 -0.46 -15.62
C GLY A 104 -13.12 -0.90 -15.31
N SER A 105 -12.40 -1.48 -16.27
CA SER A 105 -11.00 -1.91 -16.06
C SER A 105 -10.05 -0.75 -15.74
N LYS A 106 -10.25 0.40 -16.39
CA LYS A 106 -9.47 1.62 -16.12
C LYS A 106 -9.76 2.19 -14.75
N PHE A 107 -11.02 2.13 -14.33
CA PHE A 107 -11.43 2.54 -13.00
C PHE A 107 -10.78 1.65 -11.94
N VAL A 108 -10.87 0.32 -12.07
CA VAL A 108 -10.24 -0.63 -11.14
C VAL A 108 -8.72 -0.39 -11.04
N GLY A 109 -8.02 -0.26 -12.17
CA GLY A 109 -6.58 0.01 -12.15
C GLY A 109 -6.22 1.34 -11.48
N SER A 110 -7.03 2.38 -11.66
CA SER A 110 -6.85 3.65 -10.94
C SER A 110 -7.10 3.53 -9.45
N LEU A 111 -7.95 2.60 -8.99
CA LEU A 111 -8.22 2.41 -7.56
C LEU A 111 -7.08 1.66 -6.88
N LEU A 112 -6.59 0.60 -7.52
CA LEU A 112 -5.56 -0.31 -6.99
C LEU A 112 -4.15 0.29 -7.01
N SER A 113 -3.93 1.34 -7.80
CA SER A 113 -2.65 2.07 -7.86
C SER A 113 -2.69 3.44 -7.18
N ASN A 114 -3.79 3.79 -6.50
CA ASN A 114 -3.92 5.07 -5.82
C ASN A 114 -3.66 4.91 -4.32
N LYS A 115 -2.57 5.52 -3.85
CA LYS A 115 -2.22 5.57 -2.43
C LYS A 115 -3.34 6.11 -1.53
N ASP A 116 -4.17 7.04 -2.00
CA ASP A 116 -5.22 7.65 -1.18
C ASP A 116 -6.33 6.66 -0.81
N LEU A 117 -6.36 5.49 -1.45
CA LEU A 117 -7.36 4.44 -1.23
C LEU A 117 -6.81 3.24 -0.46
N LEU A 118 -5.55 3.28 0.02
CA LEU A 118 -4.94 2.14 0.70
C LEU A 118 -5.71 1.74 1.97
N CYS A 119 -6.13 2.70 2.81
CA CYS A 119 -6.85 2.39 4.05
C CYS A 119 -8.24 1.82 3.76
N SER A 120 -8.99 2.45 2.84
CA SER A 120 -10.34 2.02 2.52
C SER A 120 -10.36 0.66 1.81
N ARG A 121 -9.33 0.36 1.01
CA ARG A 121 -9.15 -0.96 0.40
C ARG A 121 -8.84 -2.02 1.43
N LEU A 122 -7.91 -1.74 2.35
CA LEU A 122 -7.59 -2.65 3.44
C LEU A 122 -8.81 -2.93 4.32
N SER A 123 -9.53 -1.88 4.73
CA SER A 123 -10.76 -1.99 5.51
C SER A 123 -11.82 -2.83 4.78
N TYR A 124 -11.99 -2.62 3.47
CA TYR A 124 -12.91 -3.43 2.68
C TYR A 124 -12.51 -4.90 2.63
N GLN A 125 -11.22 -5.17 2.39
CA GLN A 125 -10.74 -6.53 2.19
C GLN A 125 -10.73 -7.36 3.46
N LEU A 126 -10.50 -6.73 4.61
CA LEU A 126 -10.46 -7.37 5.92
C LEU A 126 -11.76 -7.16 6.74
N ASN A 127 -12.81 -6.61 6.11
CA ASN A 127 -14.10 -6.31 6.74
C ASN A 127 -14.00 -5.45 8.03
N LEU A 128 -13.08 -4.48 8.05
CA LEU A 128 -12.86 -3.58 9.19
C LEU A 128 -13.81 -2.39 9.11
N THR A 129 -14.61 -2.19 10.15
CA THR A 129 -15.74 -1.25 10.14
C THR A 129 -15.52 0.02 10.98
N GLY A 130 -14.34 0.17 11.60
CA GLY A 130 -13.95 1.41 12.29
C GLY A 130 -13.55 2.54 11.33
N PRO A 131 -13.14 3.71 11.86
CA PRO A 131 -12.74 4.83 11.02
C PRO A 131 -11.51 4.46 10.17
N SER A 132 -11.55 4.79 8.88
CA SER A 132 -10.53 4.43 7.90
C SER A 132 -10.08 5.66 7.13
N ALA A 133 -8.82 6.07 7.31
CA ALA A 133 -8.31 7.30 6.72
C ALA A 133 -6.84 7.20 6.33
N ALA A 134 -6.54 7.57 5.08
CA ALA A 134 -5.17 7.82 4.65
C ALA A 134 -4.71 9.17 5.20
N VAL A 135 -3.53 9.22 5.83
CA VAL A 135 -2.94 10.45 6.38
C VAL A 135 -1.59 10.72 5.75
N TYR A 136 -1.23 12.01 5.60
CA TYR A 136 0.01 12.41 4.95
C TYR A 136 0.61 13.64 5.62
N SER A 137 1.87 13.53 6.02
CA SER A 137 2.69 14.63 6.57
C SER A 137 4.17 14.47 6.18
N ALA A 138 4.41 14.04 4.94
CA ALA A 138 5.72 13.73 4.40
C ALA A 138 6.47 12.69 5.27
N CYS A 139 7.69 12.99 5.70
CA CYS A 139 8.53 12.04 6.46
C CYS A 139 7.96 11.66 7.84
N SER A 140 6.97 12.41 8.35
CA SER A 140 6.34 12.13 9.64
C SER A 140 5.03 11.33 9.53
N THR A 141 4.70 10.85 8.33
CA THR A 141 3.39 10.26 8.01
C THR A 141 3.03 9.08 8.91
N SER A 142 3.93 8.12 9.11
CA SER A 142 3.66 6.95 9.95
C SER A 142 3.43 7.32 11.41
N LEU A 143 4.21 8.28 11.94
CA LEU A 143 4.03 8.76 13.30
C LEU A 143 2.74 9.59 13.46
N LEU A 144 2.34 10.34 12.44
CA LEU A 144 1.04 11.02 12.41
C LEU A 144 -0.11 10.01 12.38
N ALA A 145 0.03 8.90 11.64
CA ALA A 145 -0.95 7.83 11.62
C ALA A 145 -1.14 7.19 12.99
N ILE A 146 -0.03 6.88 13.68
CA ILE A 146 -0.05 6.39 15.06
C ILE A 146 -0.70 7.41 16.00
N HIS A 147 -0.33 8.70 15.88
CA HIS A 147 -0.95 9.75 16.68
C HIS A 147 -2.47 9.80 16.49
N LYS A 148 -2.93 9.73 15.23
CA LYS A 148 -4.36 9.70 14.90
C LYS A 148 -5.05 8.47 15.50
N ALA A 149 -4.47 7.29 15.35
CA ALA A 149 -5.00 6.06 15.96
C ALA A 149 -5.15 6.20 17.48
N CYS A 150 -4.13 6.67 18.19
CA CYS A 150 -4.21 6.91 19.63
C CYS A 150 -5.31 7.91 20.00
N ARG A 151 -5.49 8.98 19.21
CA ARG A 151 -6.54 9.99 19.42
C ARG A 151 -7.94 9.39 19.30
N GLU A 152 -8.15 8.50 18.34
CA GLU A 152 -9.44 7.88 18.04
C GLU A 152 -9.78 6.78 19.05
N LEU A 153 -8.80 5.98 19.48
CA LEU A 153 -8.93 5.04 20.59
C LEU A 153 -9.30 5.75 21.90
N LEU A 154 -8.57 6.82 22.26
CA LEU A 154 -8.89 7.63 23.45
C LEU A 154 -10.25 8.34 23.35
N GLY A 155 -10.71 8.60 22.12
CA GLY A 155 -12.03 9.18 21.84
C GLY A 155 -13.17 8.17 21.90
N GLY A 156 -12.88 6.87 21.89
CA GLY A 156 -13.89 5.81 21.79
C GLY A 156 -14.48 5.66 20.39
N GLU A 157 -13.81 6.18 19.35
CA GLU A 157 -14.24 6.05 17.94
C GLU A 157 -13.89 4.67 17.35
N CYS A 158 -12.95 3.98 17.98
CA CYS A 158 -12.62 2.57 17.71
C CYS A 158 -12.09 1.88 18.97
N ASP A 159 -12.14 0.55 19.00
CA ASP A 159 -11.69 -0.29 20.10
C ASP A 159 -10.28 -0.82 19.88
N MET A 160 -9.89 -0.96 18.61
CA MET A 160 -8.56 -1.32 18.15
C MET A 160 -8.21 -0.49 16.91
N ALA A 161 -6.92 -0.29 16.63
CA ALA A 161 -6.50 0.45 15.45
C ALA A 161 -5.22 -0.14 14.84
N LEU A 162 -5.23 -0.31 13.52
CA LEU A 162 -4.03 -0.54 12.71
C LEU A 162 -3.47 0.81 12.28
N ALA A 163 -2.18 1.05 12.54
CA ALA A 163 -1.54 2.31 12.19
C ALA A 163 -0.09 2.16 11.71
N GLY A 164 0.29 2.89 10.66
CA GLY A 164 1.66 2.83 10.15
C GLY A 164 1.89 3.60 8.86
N GLY A 165 2.87 3.14 8.08
CA GLY A 165 3.14 3.65 6.74
C GLY A 165 4.02 2.71 5.93
N VAL A 166 4.03 2.93 4.62
CA VAL A 166 4.75 2.11 3.62
C VAL A 166 5.46 2.99 2.58
#